data_AF-A0A0G0KED7-F1
#
_entry.id   AF-A0A0G0KED7-F1
#
_cell.length_a   1.000
_cell.length_b   1.000
_cell.length_c   1.000
_cell.angle_alpha   90.00
_cell.angle_beta   90.00
_cell.angle_gamma   90.00
#
_symmetry.space_group_name_H-M   'P 1'
#
loop_
_entity.id
_entity.type
_entity.pdbx_description
1 polymer ?
#
loop_
_entity_poly.entity_id
_entity_poly.type
_entity_poly.pdbx_seq_one_letter_code
_entity_poly.pdbx_strand_id
1 'polypeptide(L)' 'MKPHQLIAYFTRNIFIVLGLVLIWRGIWYILDEIDIVFFGESHVITTIGGIILGFIILYLPDKDLKEISKL' A
#
# COMPACT_ATOMS: atom_id res chain seq x y z
N MET A 1 23.95 27.34 0.69
CA MET A 1 23.51 26.47 1.81
C MET A 1 24.75 25.86 2.44
N LYS A 2 24.81 25.76 3.77
CA LYS A 2 25.96 25.13 4.44
C LYS A 2 25.93 23.61 4.18
N PRO A 3 27.08 22.93 4.02
CA PRO A 3 27.13 21.49 3.66
C PRO A 3 26.34 20.59 4.62
N HIS A 4 26.31 20.92 5.90
CA HIS A 4 25.49 20.21 6.90
C HIS A 4 23.97 20.26 6.62
N GLN A 5 23.47 21.38 6.07
CA GLN A 5 22.05 21.52 5.72
C GLN A 5 21.68 20.70 4.48
N LEU A 6 22.62 20.52 3.55
CA LEU A 6 22.43 19.69 2.36
C LEU A 6 22.33 18.21 2.76
N ILE A 7 23.22 17.76 3.65
CA ILE A 7 23.22 16.39 4.17
C ILE A 7 21.93 16.10 4.92
N ALA A 8 21.53 16.98 5.85
CA ALA A 8 20.29 16.82 6.60
C ALA A 8 19.04 16.75 5.69
N TYR A 9 19.00 17.58 4.64
CA TYR A 9 17.92 17.54 3.65
C TYR A 9 17.87 16.21 2.89
N PHE A 10 19.01 15.74 2.37
CA PHE A 10 19.09 14.47 1.64
C PHE A 10 18.73 13.27 2.52
N THR A 11 19.31 13.19 3.71
CA THR A 11 19.02 12.13 4.67
C THR A 11 17.53 12.05 4.97
N ARG A 12 16.89 13.19 5.25
CA ARG A 12 15.45 13.25 5.51
C ARG A 12 14.62 12.70 4.35
N ASN A 13 14.91 13.11 3.11
CA ASN A 13 14.16 12.65 1.94
C ASN A 13 14.36 11.15 1.67
N ILE A 14 15.58 10.64 1.82
CA ILE A 14 15.87 9.21 1.68
C ILE A 14 15.08 8.41 2.72
N PHE A 15 15.07 8.84 3.98
CA PHE A 15 14.28 8.16 5.02
C PHE A 15 12.77 8.16 4.72
N ILE A 16 12.23 9.27 4.20
CA ILE A 16 10.81 9.34 3.80
C ILE A 16 10.51 8.34 2.68
N VAL A 17 11.33 8.31 1.64
CA VAL A 17 11.15 7.39 0.49
C VAL A 17 11.30 5.94 0.95
N LEU A 18 12.34 5.63 1.72
CA LEU A 18 12.54 4.29 2.28
C LEU A 18 11.35 3.87 3.16
N GLY A 19 10.87 4.75 4.04
CA GLY A 19 9.71 4.48 4.88
C GLY A 19 8.46 4.17 4.05
N LEU A 20 8.16 4.99 3.05
CA LEU A 20 7.02 4.75 2.15
C LEU A 20 7.13 3.42 1.40
N VAL A 21 8.31 3.12 0.83
CA VAL A 21 8.54 1.88 0.09
C VAL A 21 8.46 0.66 1.01
N LEU A 22 9.01 0.73 2.23
CA LEU A 22 8.96 -0.36 3.19
C LEU A 22 7.54 -0.63 3.67
N ILE A 23 6.74 0.41 3.95
CA ILE A 23 5.33 0.26 4.32
C ILE A 23 4.56 -0.38 3.18
N TRP A 24 4.69 0.15 1.97
CA TRP A 24 4.03 -0.40 0.78
C TRP A 24 4.37 -1.89 0.59
N ARG A 25 5.67 -2.25 0.61
CA ARG A 25 6.11 -3.64 0.46
C ARG A 25 5.67 -4.54 1.60
N GLY A 26 5.68 -4.03 2.83
CA GLY A 26 5.18 -4.77 4.00
C GLY A 26 3.72 -5.16 3.86
N ILE A 27 2.88 -4.26 3.34
CA ILE A 27 1.45 -4.54 3.09
C ILE A 27 1.31 -5.67 2.04
N TRP A 28 2.09 -5.62 0.95
CA TRP A 28 2.08 -6.70 -0.05
C TRP A 28 2.45 -8.06 0.55
N TYR A 29 3.52 -8.13 1.33
CA TYR A 29 3.91 -9.40 1.95
C TYR A 29 2.86 -9.94 2.92
N ILE A 30 2.21 -9.08 3.71
CA ILE A 30 1.13 -9.52 4.60
C ILE A 30 -0.04 -10.08 3.77
N LEU A 31 -0.41 -9.42 2.68
CA LEU A 31 -1.48 -9.89 1.79
C LEU A 31 -1.11 -11.20 1.08
N ASP A 32 0.13 -11.35 0.63
CA ASP A 32 0.65 -12.57 -0.01
C ASP A 32 0.67 -13.75 0.99
N GLU A 33 1.10 -13.53 2.23
CA GLU A 33 1.09 -14.57 3.27
C GLU A 33 -0.34 -14.99 3.62
N ILE A 34 -1.29 -14.05 3.69
CA ILE A 34 -2.71 -14.37 3.86
C ILE A 34 -3.22 -15.18 2.66
N ASP A 35 -2.87 -14.79 1.43
CA ASP A 35 -3.25 -15.55 0.23
C ASP A 35 -2.74 -16.99 0.28
N ILE A 36 -1.45 -17.18 0.58
CA ILE A 36 -0.82 -18.51 0.66
C ILE A 36 -1.47 -19.37 1.74
N VAL A 37 -1.66 -18.84 2.96
CA VAL A 37 -2.19 -19.60 4.11
C VAL A 37 -3.66 -20.00 3.91
N PHE A 38 -4.48 -19.14 3.31
CA PHE A 38 -5.91 -19.39 3.18
C PHE A 38 -6.33 -20.02 1.85
N PHE A 39 -5.56 -19.80 0.76
CA PHE A 39 -5.97 -20.16 -0.60
C PHE A 39 -4.96 -21.03 -1.35
N GLY A 40 -3.84 -21.42 -0.74
CA GLY A 40 -2.97 -22.49 -1.23
C GLY A 40 -2.48 -22.28 -2.67
N GLU A 41 -1.94 -21.10 -2.96
CA GLU A 41 -1.42 -20.64 -4.27
C GLU A 41 -2.47 -20.29 -5.35
N SER A 42 -3.78 -20.34 -5.06
CA SER A 42 -4.81 -19.91 -6.01
C SER A 42 -4.96 -18.38 -6.06
N HIS A 43 -4.00 -17.70 -6.70
CA HIS A 43 -3.93 -16.24 -6.79
C HIS A 43 -5.15 -15.56 -7.43
N VAL A 44 -5.97 -16.29 -8.20
CA VAL A 44 -7.10 -15.71 -8.94
C VAL A 44 -8.26 -15.34 -8.00
N ILE A 45 -8.56 -16.19 -7.02
CA ILE A 45 -9.71 -15.98 -6.12
C ILE A 45 -9.45 -14.84 -5.15
N THR A 46 -8.23 -14.77 -4.62
CA THR A 46 -7.80 -13.70 -3.70
C THR A 46 -7.58 -12.37 -4.39
N THR A 47 -7.10 -12.37 -5.63
CA THR A 47 -7.06 -11.14 -6.43
C THR A 47 -8.47 -10.58 -6.64
N ILE A 48 -9.41 -11.41 -7.07
CA ILE A 48 -10.81 -10.99 -7.29
C ILE A 48 -11.46 -10.59 -5.95
N GLY A 49 -11.27 -11.38 -4.89
CA GLY A 49 -11.78 -11.10 -3.56
C GLY A 49 -11.22 -9.79 -2.98
N GLY A 50 -9.92 -9.56 -3.11
CA GLY A 50 -9.24 -8.34 -2.65
C GLY A 50 -9.72 -7.10 -3.40
N ILE A 51 -9.94 -7.19 -4.72
CA ILE A 51 -10.54 -6.11 -5.52
C ILE A 51 -11.96 -5.80 -5.03
N ILE A 52 -12.80 -6.83 -4.86
CA ILE A 52 -14.18 -6.65 -4.39
C ILE A 52 -14.21 -6.08 -2.96
N LEU A 53 -13.39 -6.61 -2.05
CA LEU A 53 -13.29 -6.14 -0.67
C LEU A 53 -12.79 -4.69 -0.61
N GLY A 54 -11.81 -4.34 -1.45
CA GLY A 54 -11.31 -2.98 -1.60
C GLY A 54 -12.42 -2.01 -2.03
N PHE A 55 -13.22 -2.39 -3.04
CA PHE A 55 -14.38 -1.60 -3.44
C PHE A 55 -15.42 -1.48 -2.32
N ILE A 56 -15.72 -2.55 -1.59
CA ILE A 56 -16.67 -2.51 -0.47
C ILE A 56 -16.18 -1.55 0.62
N ILE A 57 -14.91 -1.63 1.01
CA ILE A 57 -14.32 -0.77 2.03
C ILE A 57 -14.37 0.70 1.61
N LEU A 58 -14.04 0.99 0.35
CA LEU A 58 -14.10 2.35 -0.20
C LEU A 58 -15.54 2.87 -0.33
N TYR A 59 -16.49 1.98 -0.62
CA TYR A 59 -17.89 2.34 -0.78
C TYR A 59 -18.61 2.53 0.56
N LEU A 60 -18.26 1.78 1.60
CA LEU A 60 -18.99 1.77 2.87
C LEU A 60 -19.19 3.16 3.55
N PRO A 61 -18.16 4.03 3.66
CA PRO A 61 -18.28 5.27 4.41
C PRO A 61 -19.21 6.29 3.73
N ASP A 62 -19.06 6.49 2.42
CA ASP A 62 -19.75 7.56 1.68
C ASP A 62 -20.81 7.04 0.71
N LYS A 63 -20.96 5.71 0.57
CA LYS A 63 -21.81 5.05 -0.44
C LYS A 63 -21.53 5.52 -1.86
N ASP A 64 -20.30 5.91 -2.13
CA ASP A 64 -19.79 6.40 -3.40
C ASP A 64 -18.29 6.06 -3.53
N LEU A 65 -17.76 5.97 -4.74
CA LEU A 65 -16.36 5.62 -5.03
C LEU A 65 -15.54 6.85 -5.46
N LYS A 66 -15.84 8.03 -4.89
CA LYS A 66 -15.14 9.29 -5.22
C LYS A 66 -13.64 9.22 -5.00
N GLU A 67 -13.15 8.45 -4.03
CA GLU A 67 -11.71 8.35 -3.76
C GLU A 67 -10.95 7.70 -4.91
N ILE A 68 -11.57 6.79 -5.68
CA ILE A 68 -10.96 6.20 -6.87
C ILE A 68 -10.85 7.23 -8.00
N SER A 69 -11.82 8.15 -8.11
CA SER A 69 -11.80 9.21 -9.12
C SER A 69 -10.74 10.29 -8.89
N LYS A 70 -10.12 10.32 -7.70
CA LYS A 70 -9.08 11.28 -7.32
C LYS A 70 -7.65 10.72 -7.50
N LEU A 71 -7.53 9.42 -7.76
CA LEU A 71 -6.27 8.73 -8.07
C LEU A 71 -5.91 8.91 -9.55
#